data_AF-A0A2G0WHA2-F1
#
_entry.id   AF-A0A2G0WHA2-F1
#
_cell.length_a   1.000
_cell.length_b   1.000
_cell.length_c   1.000
_cell.angle_alpha   90.00
_cell.angle_beta   90.00
_cell.angle_gamma   90.00
#
_symmetry.space_group_name_H-M   'P 1'
#
loop_
_entity.id
_entity.type
_entity.pdbx_description
1 polymer ?
#
loop_
_entity_poly.entity_id
_entity_poly.type
_entity_poly.pdbx_seq_one_letter_code
_entity_poly.pdbx_strand_id
1 'polypeptide(L)'
;MVATEVVMPAWSQHEIALAMVFLFMILLAPLAFRIGRLSVRYIYHRYFSIEDIYVTYKDNGVVKSRIKIQRKRDGSIKEIDLGLSQRRASHE
;
A
#
# COMPACT_ATOMS: atom_id res chain seq x y z
N MET A 1 -13.35 36.25 56.39
CA MET A 1 -13.35 35.53 55.10
C MET A 1 -12.81 34.14 55.39
N VAL A 2 -13.63 33.09 55.29
CA VAL A 2 -13.21 31.72 55.59
C VAL A 2 -12.51 31.17 54.36
N ALA A 3 -11.21 30.88 54.47
CA ALA A 3 -10.47 30.20 53.42
C ALA A 3 -10.94 28.74 53.37
N THR A 4 -11.76 28.40 52.38
CA THR A 4 -12.05 27.01 52.05
C THR A 4 -10.83 26.41 51.36
N GLU A 5 -10.08 25.60 52.10
CA GLU A 5 -9.02 24.77 51.53
C GLU A 5 -9.65 23.73 50.59
N VAL A 6 -9.30 23.80 49.31
CA VAL A 6 -9.71 22.81 48.32
C VAL A 6 -8.85 21.56 48.55
N VAL A 7 -9.37 20.61 49.33
CA VAL A 7 -8.75 19.30 49.51
C VAL A 7 -8.96 18.51 48.22
N MET A 8 -7.92 18.40 47.40
CA MET A 8 -7.96 17.50 46.25
C MET A 8 -7.94 16.04 46.75
N PRO A 9 -8.78 15.15 46.17
CA PRO A 9 -8.76 13.74 46.55
C PRO A 9 -7.39 13.14 46.19
N ALA A 10 -6.78 12.45 47.15
CA ALA A 10 -5.54 11.72 46.93
C ALA A 10 -5.80 10.58 45.93
N TRP A 11 -5.05 10.55 44.82
CA TRP A 11 -5.17 9.50 43.83
C TRP A 11 -4.63 8.19 44.39
N SER A 12 -5.34 7.11 44.13
CA SER A 12 -4.87 5.77 44.47
C SER A 12 -3.68 5.38 43.58
N GLN A 13 -2.82 4.49 44.07
CA GLN A 13 -1.68 3.98 43.30
C GLN A 13 -2.12 3.33 41.97
N HIS A 14 -3.31 2.73 41.94
CA HIS A 14 -3.88 2.12 40.74
C HIS A 14 -4.22 3.15 39.65
N GLU A 15 -4.82 4.29 40.04
CA GLU A 15 -5.15 5.37 39.12
C GLU A 15 -3.90 6.02 38.52
N ILE A 16 -2.86 6.18 39.34
CA ILE A 16 -1.56 6.69 38.89
C ILE A 16 -0.93 5.73 37.86
N ALA A 17 -0.96 4.41 38.12
CA ALA A 17 -0.43 3.41 37.20
C ALA A 17 -1.17 3.42 35.85
N LEU A 18 -2.51 3.48 35.88
CA LEU A 18 -3.32 3.57 34.65
C LEU A 18 -3.03 4.85 33.87
N ALA A 19 -2.94 6.00 34.56
CA ALA A 19 -2.63 7.28 33.92
C ALA A 19 -1.26 7.25 33.22
N MET A 20 -0.25 6.62 33.84
CA MET A 20 1.07 6.45 33.24
C MET A 20 1.03 5.58 31.97
N VAL A 21 0.25 4.49 31.98
CA VAL A 21 0.08 3.62 30.80
C VAL A 21 -0.58 4.38 29.65
N PHE A 22 -1.66 5.13 29.93
CA PHE A 22 -2.33 5.94 28.91
C PHE A 22 -1.40 7.02 28.34
N LEU A 23 -0.65 7.70 29.20
CA LEU A 23 0.32 8.71 28.77
C LEU A 23 1.40 8.10 27.87
N PHE A 24 1.89 6.91 28.20
CA PHE A 24 2.85 6.18 27.37
C PHE A 24 2.26 5.78 26.00
N MET A 25 1.01 5.32 25.96
CA MET A 25 0.33 5.01 24.70
C MET A 25 0.15 6.25 23.81
N ILE A 26 -0.20 7.39 24.39
CA ILE A 26 -0.33 8.65 23.65
C ILE A 26 1.02 9.08 23.06
N LEU A 27 2.10 8.95 23.83
CA LEU A 27 3.46 9.27 23.36
C LEU A 27 3.93 8.31 22.25
N LEU A 28 3.54 7.04 22.30
CA LEU A 28 3.88 6.05 21.28
C LEU A 28 3.02 6.14 20.01
N ALA A 29 1.82 6.71 20.09
CA ALA A 29 0.90 6.84 18.96
C ALA A 29 1.54 7.46 17.68
N PRO A 30 2.28 8.59 17.73
CA PRO A 30 2.90 9.15 16.54
C PRO A 30 4.00 8.25 15.94
N LEU A 31 4.72 7.50 16.77
CA LEU A 31 5.72 6.54 16.30
C LEU A 31 5.05 5.35 15.61
N ALA A 32 4.02 4.78 16.24
CA ALA A 32 3.23 3.70 15.67
C ALA A 32 2.60 4.10 14.32
N PHE A 33 2.10 5.33 14.21
CA PHE A 33 1.57 5.86 12.95
C PHE A 33 2.62 5.94 11.84
N ARG A 34 3.83 6.44 12.15
CA ARG A 34 4.93 6.50 11.17
C ARG A 34 5.34 5.12 10.67
N ILE A 35 5.49 4.17 11.60
CA ILE A 35 5.85 2.78 11.26
C ILE A 35 4.74 2.14 10.42
N GLY A 36 3.48 2.29 10.84
CA GLY A 36 2.32 1.78 10.09
C GLY A 36 2.26 2.31 8.67
N ARG A 37 2.47 3.61 8.46
CA ARG A 37 2.49 4.21 7.11
C ARG A 37 3.62 3.65 6.25
N LEU A 38 4.81 3.45 6.82
CA LEU A 38 5.94 2.85 6.09
C LEU A 38 5.65 1.39 5.71
N SER A 39 5.11 0.61 6.65
CA SER A 39 4.74 -0.78 6.41
C SER A 39 3.64 -0.91 5.35
N VAL A 40 2.60 -0.07 5.39
CA VAL A 40 1.56 -0.05 4.36
C VAL A 40 2.15 0.34 3.01
N ARG A 41 3.01 1.37 2.95
CA ARG A 41 3.69 1.75 1.70
C ARG A 41 4.54 0.60 1.16
N TYR A 42 5.27 -0.08 2.03
CA TYR A 42 6.09 -1.23 1.65
C TYR A 42 5.24 -2.37 1.12
N ILE A 43 4.19 -2.77 1.83
CA ILE A 43 3.25 -3.83 1.41
C ILE A 43 2.59 -3.42 0.09
N TYR A 44 2.15 -2.18 -0.05
CA TYR A 44 1.48 -1.72 -1.27
C TYR A 44 2.41 -1.79 -2.49
N HIS A 45 3.61 -1.22 -2.40
CA HIS A 45 4.61 -1.37 -3.45
C HIS A 45 5.05 -2.82 -3.67
N ARG A 46 5.05 -3.63 -2.59
CA ARG A 46 5.49 -5.02 -2.65
C ARG A 46 4.48 -5.99 -3.22
N TYR A 47 3.18 -5.71 -3.15
CA TYR A 47 2.17 -6.68 -3.60
C TYR A 47 1.32 -6.17 -4.76
N PHE A 48 1.19 -4.85 -4.94
CA PHE A 48 0.30 -4.26 -5.95
C PHE A 48 1.03 -3.69 -7.17
N SER A 49 2.36 -3.67 -7.18
CA SER A 49 3.14 -3.25 -8.36
C SER A 49 3.13 -4.38 -9.41
N ILE A 50 2.13 -4.35 -10.30
CA ILE A 50 2.11 -5.17 -11.51
C ILE A 50 3.03 -4.50 -12.53
N GLU A 51 4.06 -5.22 -12.99
CA GLU A 51 4.90 -4.77 -14.10
C GLU A 51 4.25 -5.25 -15.41
N ASP A 52 3.74 -4.29 -16.18
CA ASP A 52 3.23 -4.53 -17.53
C ASP A 52 4.38 -4.36 -18.54
N ILE A 53 4.79 -5.45 -19.20
CA ILE A 53 5.79 -5.43 -20.27
C ILE A 53 5.06 -5.62 -21.61
N TYR A 54 5.31 -4.72 -22.56
CA TYR A 54 4.74 -4.80 -23.91
C TYR A 54 5.84 -5.17 -24.90
N VAL A 55 5.69 -6.34 -25.54
CA VAL A 55 6.57 -6.78 -26.63
C VAL A 55 5.84 -6.58 -27.95
N THR A 56 6.44 -5.83 -28.88
CA THR A 56 5.86 -5.59 -30.21
C THR A 56 6.76 -6.20 -31.26
N TYR A 57 6.25 -7.18 -32.02
CA TYR A 57 6.97 -7.78 -33.14
C TYR A 57 6.62 -7.02 -34.42
N LYS A 58 7.65 -6.51 -35.09
CA LYS A 58 7.54 -5.85 -36.39
C LYS A 58 8.32 -6.65 -37.42
N ASP A 59 7.75 -6.78 -38.60
CA ASP A 59 8.41 -7.31 -39.78
C ASP A 59 8.22 -6.32 -40.93
N ASN A 60 9.31 -5.91 -41.57
CA ASN A 60 9.33 -4.86 -42.60
C ASN A 60 8.57 -3.58 -42.21
N GLY A 61 8.67 -3.15 -40.94
CA GLY A 61 8.01 -1.96 -40.41
C GLY A 61 6.52 -2.14 -40.06
N VAL A 62 5.90 -3.26 -40.46
CA VAL A 62 4.51 -3.60 -40.15
C VAL A 62 4.45 -4.37 -38.82
N VAL A 63 3.59 -3.92 -37.90
CA VAL A 63 3.39 -4.61 -36.62
C VAL A 63 2.59 -5.89 -36.87
N LYS A 64 3.20 -7.05 -36.62
CA LYS A 64 2.59 -8.37 -36.82
C LYS A 64 1.92 -8.94 -35.57
N SER A 65 2.45 -8.64 -34.39
CA SER A 65 1.84 -9.03 -33.12
C SER A 65 2.27 -8.10 -31.99
N ARG A 66 1.43 -8.05 -30.95
CA ARG A 66 1.75 -7.40 -29.68
C ARG A 66 1.40 -8.37 -28.58
N ILE A 67 2.36 -8.66 -27.71
CA ILE A 67 2.17 -9.54 -26.56
C ILE A 67 2.24 -8.66 -25.32
N LYS A 68 1.23 -8.76 -24.46
CA LYS A 68 1.28 -8.15 -23.13
C LYS A 68 1.70 -9.24 -22.15
N ILE A 69 2.88 -9.05 -21.57
CA ILE A 69 3.40 -9.91 -20.51
C ILE A 69 3.08 -9.21 -19.20
N GLN A 70 2.16 -9.77 -18.42
CA GLN A 70 1.93 -9.33 -17.05
C GLN A 70 2.74 -10.21 -16.12
N ARG A 71 3.79 -9.62 -15.54
CA ARG A 71 4.55 -10.30 -14.51
C ARG A 71 3.92 -9.99 -13.16
N LYS A 72 3.27 -10.99 -12.57
CA LYS A 72 2.83 -10.92 -11.18
C LYS A 72 4.01 -11.24 -10.27
N ARG A 73 3.97 -10.72 -9.05
CA ARG A 73 5.07 -10.84 -8.08
C ARG A 73 5.18 -12.22 -7.40
N ASP A 74 4.23 -13.11 -7.61
CA ASP A 74 4.34 -14.54 -7.30
C ASP A 74 5.27 -15.29 -8.29
N GLY A 75 5.80 -14.58 -9.29
CA GLY A 75 6.59 -15.16 -10.36
C GLY A 75 5.74 -15.76 -11.48
N SER A 76 4.41 -15.78 -11.32
CA SER A 76 3.51 -16.23 -12.38
C SER A 76 3.52 -15.19 -13.51
N ILE A 77 3.74 -15.71 -14.71
CA ILE A 77 3.67 -14.92 -15.94
C ILE A 77 2.31 -15.21 -16.54
N LYS A 78 1.46 -14.17 -16.61
CA LYS A 78 0.24 -14.25 -17.42
C LYS A 78 0.54 -13.63 -18.76
N GLU A 79 0.78 -14.48 -19.74
CA GLU A 79 0.84 -14.07 -21.14
C GLU A 79 -0.58 -13.80 -21.62
N ILE A 80 -0.79 -12.60 -22.15
CA ILE A 80 -2.02 -12.23 -22.83
C ILE A 80 -1.61 -11.91 -24.26
N ASP A 81 -1.88 -12.85 -25.17
CA ASP A 81 -1.78 -12.59 -26.59
C ASP A 81 -2.86 -11.56 -26.93
N LEU A 82 -2.44 -10.35 -27.32
CA LEU A 82 -3.36 -9.29 -27.69
C LEU A 82 -3.85 -9.45 -29.14
N GLY A 83 -3.55 -10.59 -29.79
CA GLY A 83 -4.14 -11.07 -31.04
C GLY A 83 -4.54 -9.94 -31.97
N LEU A 84 -3.63 -9.52 -32.87
CA LEU A 84 -4.00 -8.56 -33.91
C LEU A 84 -5.07 -9.22 -34.78
N SER A 85 -6.34 -8.95 -34.46
CA SER A 85 -7.47 -9.31 -35.28
C SER A 85 -7.19 -8.72 -36.65
N GLN A 86 -6.86 -9.59 -37.61
CA GLN A 86 -6.65 -9.21 -38.98
C GLN A 86 -7.92 -8.54 -39.49
N ARG A 87 -7.99 -7.21 -39.47
CA ARG A 87 -8.68 -6.48 -40.53
C ARG A 87 -7.82 -6.66 -41.77
N ARG A 88 -7.89 -7.85 -42.37
CA ARG A 88 -7.80 -7.99 -43.83
C ARG A 88 -9.02 -7.23 -44.37
N ALA A 89 -8.88 -5.92 -44.50
CA ALA A 89 -9.69 -5.17 -45.44
C ALA A 89 -9.10 -5.53 -46.81
N SER A 90 -9.67 -6.59 -47.38
CA SER A 90 -9.75 -6.85 -48.81
C SER A 90 -9.84 -5.56 -49.59
N HIS A 91 -8.86 -5.30 -50.44
CA HIS A 91 -9.06 -4.62 -51.72
C HIS A 91 -7.90 -5.01 -52.63
N GLU A 92 -8.11 -6.13 -53.31
CA GLU A 92 -7.77 -6.22 -54.74
C GLU A 92 -8.52 -5.14 -55.52
#